data_AF-A0AAV6VHA8-F1
#
_entry.id   AF-A0AAV6VHA8-F1
#
_cell.length_a   1.000
_cell.length_b   1.000
_cell.length_c   1.000
_cell.angle_alpha   90.00
_cell.angle_beta   90.00
_cell.angle_gamma   90.00
#
_symmetry.space_group_name_H-M   'P 1'
#
loop_
_entity.id
_entity.type
_entity.pdbx_description
1 polymer ?
#
loop_
_entity_poly.entity_id
_entity_poly.type
_entity_poly.pdbx_seq_one_letter_code
_entity_poly.pdbx_strand_id
1 'polypeptide(L)'
;MVFKYAVLCLLSLYVGSSAEDYSYVESYYDQKIDHFNFLAHGNETYKQRFLYNDTWWDQGSGPILFYAGNEGDILGFWKNSGFMFRAAKQFHALVVFAEHVSFKI
;
A
#
# COMPACT_ATOMS: atom_id res chain seq x y z
N MET A 1 15.99 28.72 -41.17
CA MET A 1 15.82 27.37 -40.59
C MET A 1 16.07 27.37 -39.06
N VAL A 2 15.45 28.26 -38.27
CA VAL A 2 15.69 28.30 -36.80
C VAL A 2 14.41 28.53 -35.95
N PHE A 3 13.28 28.92 -36.55
CA PHE A 3 12.08 29.32 -35.79
C PHE A 3 10.99 28.25 -35.60
N LYS A 4 11.25 26.97 -35.88
CA LYS A 4 10.24 25.89 -35.74
C LYS A 4 10.36 25.03 -34.47
N TYR A 5 11.47 25.14 -33.73
CA TYR A 5 11.75 24.24 -32.60
C TYR A 5 11.37 24.79 -31.21
N ALA A 6 11.08 26.10 -31.10
CA ALA A 6 10.80 26.72 -29.81
C ALA A 6 9.38 26.45 -29.27
N VAL A 7 8.41 26.13 -30.15
CA VAL A 7 7.01 25.91 -29.76
C VAL A 7 6.78 24.48 -29.22
N LEU A 8 7.65 23.53 -29.55
CA LEU A 8 7.49 22.13 -29.14
C LEU A 8 8.01 21.85 -27.71
N CYS A 9 8.79 22.76 -27.12
CA CYS A 9 9.41 22.57 -25.80
C CYS A 9 8.54 23.07 -24.63
N LEU A 10 7.48 23.83 -24.91
CA LEU A 10 6.59 24.39 -23.87
C LEU A 10 5.35 23.52 -23.59
N LEU A 11 5.08 22.49 -24.41
CA LEU A 11 3.95 21.57 -24.26
C LEU A 11 4.27 20.28 -23.51
N SER A 12 5.53 20.03 -23.14
CA SER A 12 5.98 18.78 -22.49
C SER A 12 6.14 18.87 -20.97
N LEU A 13 5.80 19.99 -20.33
CA LEU A 13 6.02 20.19 -18.88
C LEU A 13 4.76 20.09 -18.01
N TYR A 14 3.63 19.62 -18.55
CA TYR A 14 2.42 19.33 -17.76
C TYR A 14 2.09 17.84 -17.73
N VAL A 15 3.10 16.98 -17.52
CA VAL A 15 2.82 15.67 -16.91
C VAL A 15 2.82 15.89 -15.40
N GLY A 16 1.73 16.48 -14.90
CA GLY A 16 1.42 16.35 -13.48
C GLY A 16 1.20 14.87 -13.21
N SER A 17 2.09 14.24 -12.45
CA SER A 17 1.82 12.92 -11.88
C SER A 17 0.64 13.08 -10.94
N SER A 18 -0.59 12.85 -11.41
CA SER A 18 -1.70 12.66 -10.49
C SER A 18 -1.35 11.44 -9.66
N ALA A 19 -1.26 11.59 -8.33
CA ALA A 19 -1.23 10.43 -7.46
C ALA A 19 -2.48 9.60 -7.78
N GLU A 20 -2.27 8.42 -8.36
CA GLU A 20 -3.37 7.50 -8.59
C GLU A 20 -3.92 7.09 -7.22
N ASP A 21 -5.18 7.44 -6.97
CA ASP A 21 -5.86 7.08 -5.74
C ASP A 21 -6.44 5.67 -5.92
N TYR A 22 -5.69 4.67 -5.44
CA TYR A 22 -6.11 3.28 -5.49
C TYR A 22 -7.13 2.99 -4.40
N SER A 23 -8.25 2.35 -4.72
CA SER A 23 -9.25 1.95 -3.73
C SER A 23 -8.70 0.86 -2.80
N TYR A 24 -9.08 0.90 -1.53
CA TYR A 24 -8.76 -0.12 -0.55
C TYR A 24 -10.00 -0.60 0.19
N VAL A 25 -9.92 -1.83 0.69
CA VAL A 25 -10.78 -2.31 1.77
C VAL A 25 -9.97 -2.26 3.07
N GLU A 26 -10.52 -1.59 4.09
CA GLU A 26 -9.97 -1.60 5.44
C GLU A 26 -10.48 -2.85 6.18
N SER A 27 -9.59 -3.53 6.89
CA SER A 27 -9.91 -4.73 7.65
C SER A 27 -8.99 -4.85 8.87
N TYR A 28 -9.31 -5.81 9.74
CA TYR A 28 -8.64 -5.98 11.03
C TYR A 28 -8.32 -7.45 11.28
N TYR A 29 -7.12 -7.70 11.78
CA TYR A 29 -6.67 -9.02 12.24
C TYR A 29 -6.53 -9.02 13.76
N ASP A 30 -6.98 -10.10 14.41
CA ASP A 30 -6.76 -10.31 15.84
C ASP A 30 -5.32 -10.75 16.09
N GLN A 31 -4.44 -9.79 16.30
CA GLN A 31 -3.01 -10.01 16.52
C GLN A 31 -2.74 -10.21 18.02
N LYS A 32 -1.84 -11.14 18.36
CA LYS A 32 -1.43 -11.34 19.75
C LYS A 32 -0.78 -10.06 20.30
N ILE A 33 -1.10 -9.70 21.54
CA ILE A 33 -0.51 -8.53 22.20
C ILE A 33 1.00 -8.74 22.44
N ASP A 34 1.39 -9.96 22.84
CA ASP A 34 2.77 -10.28 23.18
C ASP A 34 3.22 -11.61 22.57
N HIS A 35 4.10 -11.54 21.58
CA HIS A 35 4.67 -12.73 20.92
C HIS A 35 5.83 -13.36 21.68
N PHE A 36 6.35 -12.71 22.72
CA PHE A 36 7.57 -13.12 23.43
C PHE A 36 7.31 -13.60 24.86
N ASN A 37 6.22 -13.16 25.51
CA ASN A 37 5.81 -13.61 26.84
C ASN A 37 4.45 -14.33 26.80
N PHE A 38 4.46 -15.62 27.16
CA PHE A 38 3.27 -16.47 27.14
C PHE A 38 2.43 -16.38 28.43
N LEU A 39 2.95 -15.75 29.49
CA LEU A 39 2.28 -15.69 30.80
C LEU A 39 1.64 -14.34 31.08
N ALA A 40 2.27 -13.23 30.66
CA ALA A 40 1.81 -11.88 30.99
C ALA A 40 0.48 -11.52 30.33
N HIS A 41 0.31 -11.89 29.05
CA HIS A 41 -0.85 -11.54 28.23
C HIS A 41 -1.59 -12.74 27.66
N GLY A 42 -1.20 -13.97 28.03
CA GLY A 42 -1.86 -15.22 27.61
C GLY A 42 -2.23 -15.23 26.11
N ASN A 43 -3.54 -15.27 25.84
CA ASN A 43 -4.15 -15.26 24.50
C ASN A 43 -4.84 -13.93 24.16
N GLU A 44 -4.51 -12.85 24.86
CA GLU A 44 -5.06 -11.53 24.56
C GLU A 44 -4.61 -11.06 23.17
N THR A 45 -5.55 -10.43 22.47
CA THR A 45 -5.36 -9.93 21.11
C THR A 45 -5.79 -8.48 21.00
N TYR A 46 -5.26 -7.79 19.99
CA TYR A 46 -5.70 -6.47 19.56
C TYR A 46 -6.04 -6.49 18.06
N LYS A 47 -6.88 -5.55 17.64
CA LYS A 47 -7.30 -5.41 16.24
C LYS A 47 -6.22 -4.67 15.45
N GLN A 48 -5.29 -5.40 14.83
CA GLN A 48 -4.29 -4.83 13.93
C GLN A 48 -4.95 -4.47 12.59
N ARG A 49 -4.96 -3.17 12.27
CA ARG A 49 -5.50 -2.66 11.00
C ARG A 49 -4.63 -3.09 9.82
N PHE A 50 -5.26 -3.44 8.70
CA PHE A 50 -4.62 -3.57 7.41
C PHE A 50 -5.54 -3.12 6.29
N LEU A 51 -4.94 -2.73 5.17
CA LEU A 51 -5.64 -2.37 3.95
C LEU A 51 -5.30 -3.41 2.89
N TYR A 52 -6.26 -3.74 2.02
CA TYR A 52 -5.97 -4.56 0.86
C TYR A 52 -6.70 -4.09 -0.39
N ASN A 53 -6.16 -4.47 -1.54
CA ASN A 53 -6.78 -4.32 -2.85
C ASN A 53 -6.56 -5.60 -3.66
N ASP A 54 -7.66 -6.21 -4.09
CA ASP A 54 -7.73 -7.45 -4.86
C ASP A 54 -8.12 -7.23 -6.32
N THR A 55 -8.08 -5.97 -6.81
CA THR A 55 -8.59 -5.58 -8.12
C THR A 55 -7.95 -6.35 -9.28
N TRP A 56 -6.68 -6.76 -9.15
CA TRP A 56 -5.96 -7.51 -10.17
C TRP A 56 -5.56 -8.91 -9.71
N TRP A 57 -6.03 -9.36 -8.55
CA TRP A 57 -5.52 -10.58 -7.96
C TRP A 57 -6.11 -11.82 -8.65
N ASP A 58 -5.24 -12.63 -9.25
CA ASP A 58 -5.62 -13.95 -9.72
C ASP A 58 -5.70 -14.91 -8.52
N GLN A 59 -6.90 -15.06 -7.96
CA GLN A 59 -7.13 -15.91 -6.80
C GLN A 59 -6.65 -17.35 -7.05
N GLY A 60 -5.71 -17.80 -6.21
CA GLY A 60 -5.15 -19.16 -6.23
C GLY A 60 -3.80 -19.30 -6.95
N SER A 61 -3.37 -18.31 -7.74
CA SER A 61 -2.08 -18.33 -8.46
C SER A 61 -1.28 -17.03 -8.35
N GLY A 62 -1.95 -15.90 -8.16
CA GLY A 62 -1.35 -14.58 -8.03
C GLY A 62 -0.64 -14.40 -6.67
N PRO A 63 0.51 -13.72 -6.64
CA PRO A 63 1.27 -13.50 -5.41
C PRO A 63 0.60 -12.47 -4.50
N ILE A 64 1.12 -12.35 -3.27
CA ILE A 64 0.77 -11.28 -2.34
C ILE A 64 1.93 -10.29 -2.28
N LEU A 65 1.68 -9.03 -2.64
CA LEU A 65 2.60 -7.93 -2.43
C LEU A 65 2.28 -7.30 -1.08
N PHE A 66 3.14 -7.53 -0.09
CA PHE A 66 2.92 -7.14 1.29
C PHE A 66 3.82 -5.96 1.69
N TYR A 67 3.20 -4.83 2.02
CA TYR A 67 3.88 -3.68 2.60
C TYR A 67 3.84 -3.77 4.13
N ALA A 68 5.01 -3.85 4.76
CA ALA A 68 5.15 -3.76 6.20
C ALA A 68 5.10 -2.29 6.62
N GLY A 69 3.95 -1.85 7.17
CA GLY A 69 3.78 -0.50 7.70
C GLY A 69 4.86 -0.13 8.69
N ASN A 70 5.24 1.13 8.69
CA ASN A 70 6.30 1.69 9.52
C ASN A 70 5.73 2.78 10.47
N GLU A 71 6.47 3.83 10.77
CA GLU A 71 6.21 4.78 11.88
C GLU A 71 5.15 5.85 11.55
N GLY A 72 4.07 5.48 10.83
CA GLY A 72 3.04 6.43 10.41
C GLY A 72 1.71 5.77 10.06
N ASP A 73 0.71 6.59 9.74
CA ASP A 73 -0.61 6.11 9.32
C ASP A 73 -0.47 5.32 8.03
N ILE A 74 -1.02 4.10 8.02
CA ILE A 74 -0.96 3.21 6.87
C ILE A 74 -1.57 3.83 5.59
N LEU A 75 -2.53 4.77 5.73
CA LEU A 75 -3.10 5.50 4.61
C LEU A 75 -2.10 6.45 3.93
N GLY A 76 -1.13 6.97 4.68
CA GLY A 76 -0.04 7.75 4.12
C GLY A 76 0.84 6.89 3.21
N PHE A 77 1.21 5.69 3.66
CA PHE A 77 1.99 4.76 2.85
C PHE A 77 1.21 4.24 1.64
N TRP A 78 -0.09 3.98 1.79
CA TRP A 78 -0.99 3.60 0.70
C TRP A 78 -0.93 4.60 -0.46
N LYS A 79 -1.12 5.89 -0.16
CA LYS A 79 -1.16 6.96 -1.17
C LYS A 79 0.18 7.23 -1.85
N ASN A 80 1.29 6.89 -1.20
CA ASN A 80 2.64 7.23 -1.69
C ASN A 80 3.40 6.02 -2.27
N SER A 81 2.82 4.81 -2.25
CA SER A 81 3.48 3.58 -2.69
C SER A 81 2.98 3.08 -4.05
N GLY A 82 2.85 4.00 -5.03
CA GLY A 82 2.29 3.71 -6.36
C GLY A 82 2.95 2.56 -7.14
N PHE A 83 4.21 2.23 -6.83
CA PHE A 83 4.88 1.06 -7.42
C PHE A 83 4.18 -0.27 -7.09
N MET A 84 3.67 -0.43 -5.87
CA MET A 84 2.99 -1.66 -5.43
C MET A 84 1.81 -2.01 -6.33
N PHE A 85 1.03 -1.01 -6.74
CA PHE A 85 -0.16 -1.18 -7.58
C PHE A 85 0.19 -1.44 -9.05
N ARG A 86 1.22 -0.76 -9.57
CA ARG A 86 1.75 -1.07 -10.91
C ARG A 86 2.28 -2.50 -10.98
N ALA A 87 3.01 -2.93 -9.95
CA ALA A 87 3.47 -4.31 -9.83
C ALA A 87 2.30 -5.28 -9.69
N ALA A 88 1.28 -4.98 -8.88
CA ALA A 88 0.10 -5.82 -8.72
C ALA A 88 -0.65 -6.04 -10.04
N LYS A 89 -0.81 -4.97 -10.84
CA LYS A 89 -1.40 -5.07 -12.18
C LYS A 89 -0.57 -5.95 -13.13
N GLN A 90 0.75 -5.91 -13.03
CA GLN A 90 1.65 -6.70 -13.88
C GLN A 90 1.73 -8.17 -13.47
N PHE A 91 1.71 -8.45 -12.17
CA PHE A 91 1.91 -9.79 -11.61
C PHE A 91 0.60 -10.46 -11.17
N HIS A 92 -0.53 -9.84 -11.44
CA HIS A 92 -1.86 -10.30 -11.02
C HIS A 92 -1.92 -10.56 -9.50
N ALA A 93 -1.42 -9.60 -8.72
CA ALA A 93 -1.15 -9.78 -7.30
C ALA A 93 -2.23 -9.15 -6.40
N LEU A 94 -2.40 -9.73 -5.21
CA LEU A 94 -3.06 -9.08 -4.09
C LEU A 94 -2.12 -8.04 -3.48
N VAL A 95 -2.62 -6.84 -3.20
CA VAL A 95 -1.88 -5.82 -2.46
C VAL A 95 -2.37 -5.80 -1.02
N VAL A 96 -1.45 -5.89 -0.05
CA VAL A 96 -1.76 -5.78 1.39
C VAL A 96 -0.81 -4.80 2.06
N PHE A 97 -1.35 -3.89 2.85
CA PHE A 97 -0.62 -2.93 3.68
C PHE A 97 -1.01 -3.17 5.14
N ALA A 98 -0.10 -3.71 5.95
CA ALA A 98 -0.36 -3.95 7.38
C ALA A 98 0.14 -2.77 8.22
N GLU A 99 -0.69 -2.25 9.12
CA GLU A 99 -0.31 -1.13 10.00
C GLU A 99 0.65 -1.60 11.11
N HIS A 100 1.63 -0.75 11.43
CA HIS A 100 2.55 -0.99 12.54
C HIS A 100 1.85 -0.78 13.90
N VAL A 101 2.12 -1.67 14.87
CA VAL A 101 1.44 -1.69 16.19
C VAL A 101 1.53 -0.35 16.95
N SER A 102 2.66 0.35 16.85
CA SER A 102 2.95 1.51 17.70
C SER A 102 2.26 2.82 17.30
N PHE A 103 1.54 2.88 16.18
CA PHE A 103 1.01 4.16 15.67
C PHE A 103 -0.41 4.51 16.18
N LYS A 104 -1.19 3.55 16.70
CA LYS A 104 -2.60 3.76 17.12
C LYS A 104 -2.94 3.24 18.52
N ILE A 105 -2.01 3.26 19.46
CA ILE A 105 -2.31 2.96 20.87
C ILE A 105 -2.73 4.23 21.60
#